data_AF-A0A7W0XYQ5-F1
#
_entry.id   AF-A0A7W0XYQ5-F1
#
_cell.length_a   1.000
_cell.length_b   1.000
_cell.length_c   1.000
_cell.angle_alpha   90.00
_cell.angle_beta   90.00
_cell.angle_gamma   90.00
#
_symmetry.space_group_name_H-M   'P 1'
#
loop_
_entity.id
_entity.type
_entity.pdbx_description
1 polymer ?
#
loop_
_entity_poly.entity_id
_entity_poly.type
_entity_poly.pdbx_seq_one_letter_code
_entity_poly.pdbx_strand_id
1 'polypeptide(L)'
;MAAPVSERTTAGTRQPRFSGLDPVRSQLDNFLSTNLINLGAVGAACLLLATVSVPLRTAGVLAAVASFLAIVWRRRTAVLHPSGSRLLGYFVSVRAVLFVAVGAGYSLRRPDMHGWIWTAVAVAILLVLSEPLLKSLLITPRQIVVHLPGVRPVPSPPFPPAWLTTASLVNLVLGALLAAVAAPAWILLVLVLMATPPTVVTLRHAVLATVTSKRAEAKIRPALQELRPTFAVYYAALHGANYQLGMWLPYLERLNQPFVVITRNPETVPTIAKLTSAPILVPKTDNVSPSLDAMVVPSLKAAFYVQGSPANQTFQRYRQLTHIWLNHGDSDKPANFHPRHATYDKLFVSGQLGIERYARRGIDVPPERFVIVGRPQIETIESHDEPLPPATARTVLYAPTWKGGRPSTNYSSLSVGEHIVRALIERGATVIFRPHPVSYQDPEDAERIRSIHRLLEADRAASGAAAGEARSHVWGTQAEKEWDVPACFNASDALVTDVSSIATDYLASGK
;
A
#
# COMPACT_ATOMS: atom_id res chain seq x y z
N MET A 1 35.60 -11.46 -55.87
CA MET A 1 36.45 -10.71 -54.92
C MET A 1 35.71 -10.63 -53.60
N ALA A 2 36.05 -11.54 -52.68
CA ALA A 2 35.51 -11.58 -51.34
C ALA A 2 36.63 -11.13 -50.38
N ALA A 3 36.34 -10.14 -49.54
CA ALA A 3 37.19 -9.75 -48.42
C ALA A 3 36.44 -10.07 -47.11
N PRO A 4 37.05 -10.75 -46.13
CA PRO A 4 36.40 -11.13 -44.90
C PRO A 4 36.54 -10.02 -43.85
N VAL A 5 35.43 -9.65 -43.22
CA VAL A 5 35.44 -8.81 -42.01
C VAL A 5 35.48 -9.72 -40.79
N SER A 6 36.43 -9.43 -39.92
CA SER A 6 36.77 -10.13 -38.69
C SER A 6 35.66 -10.08 -37.64
N GLU A 7 35.21 -11.24 -37.18
CA GLU A 7 34.47 -11.41 -35.92
C GLU A 7 35.45 -11.60 -34.76
N ARG A 8 35.56 -10.59 -33.88
CA ARG A 8 35.82 -10.77 -32.45
C ARG A 8 35.15 -9.64 -31.69
N THR A 9 34.14 -9.96 -30.89
CA THR A 9 34.16 -9.70 -29.44
C THR A 9 32.94 -10.34 -28.78
N THR A 10 33.24 -11.32 -27.95
CA THR A 10 32.36 -12.02 -27.03
C THR A 10 31.89 -11.07 -25.92
N ALA A 11 30.60 -10.72 -25.91
CA ALA A 11 29.94 -10.17 -24.73
C ALA A 11 29.26 -11.32 -23.98
N GLY A 12 29.91 -11.79 -22.91
CA GLY A 12 29.38 -12.81 -22.02
C GLY A 12 28.12 -12.34 -21.32
N THR A 13 26.99 -12.92 -21.71
CA THR A 13 25.73 -12.89 -20.95
C THR A 13 25.94 -13.67 -19.66
N ARG A 14 26.20 -12.95 -18.55
CA ARG A 14 26.09 -13.53 -17.21
C ARG A 14 24.63 -13.93 -16.98
N GLN A 15 24.33 -15.22 -17.15
CA GLN A 15 23.14 -15.81 -16.59
C GLN A 15 23.16 -15.59 -15.06
N PRO A 16 22.04 -15.17 -14.44
CA PRO A 16 21.96 -15.13 -12.99
C PRO A 16 22.04 -16.57 -12.47
N ARG A 17 23.16 -16.92 -11.83
CA ARG A 17 23.24 -18.12 -11.00
C ARG A 17 22.25 -17.95 -9.87
N PHE A 18 21.07 -18.55 -9.99
CA PHE A 18 20.20 -18.79 -8.85
C PHE A 18 20.92 -19.81 -7.95
N SER A 19 21.66 -19.30 -6.96
CA SER A 19 22.24 -20.15 -5.93
C SER A 19 21.08 -20.57 -5.02
N GLY A 20 20.74 -21.85 -5.01
CA GLY A 20 19.69 -22.40 -4.14
C GLY A 20 19.98 -22.26 -2.63
N LEU A 21 21.13 -21.67 -2.27
CA LEU A 21 21.62 -21.50 -0.91
C LEU A 21 21.31 -20.12 -0.30
N ASP A 22 20.96 -19.12 -1.10
CA ASP A 22 20.72 -17.75 -0.61
C ASP A 22 19.57 -17.67 0.44
N PRO A 23 18.43 -18.38 0.26
CA PRO A 23 17.37 -18.40 1.27
C PRO A 23 17.84 -19.06 2.58
N VAL A 24 18.58 -20.17 2.49
CA VAL A 24 19.09 -20.91 3.65
C VAL A 24 20.11 -20.08 4.43
N ARG A 25 21.02 -19.41 3.74
CA ARG A 25 21.99 -18.50 4.35
C ARG A 25 21.30 -17.36 5.09
N SER A 26 20.29 -16.74 4.47
CA SER A 26 19.52 -15.68 5.12
C SER A 26 18.75 -16.16 6.37
N GLN A 27 18.29 -17.41 6.39
CA GLN A 27 17.63 -18.01 7.54
C GLN A 27 18.64 -18.34 8.66
N LEU A 28 19.82 -18.86 8.30
CA LEU A 28 20.91 -19.13 9.24
C LEU A 28 21.43 -17.84 9.89
N ASP A 29 21.67 -16.79 9.11
CA ASP A 29 22.09 -15.48 9.63
C ASP A 29 21.03 -14.91 10.60
N ASN A 30 19.74 -15.04 10.26
CA ASN A 30 18.65 -14.67 11.14
C ASN A 30 18.60 -15.53 12.40
N PHE A 31 18.85 -16.82 12.32
CA PHE A 31 18.89 -17.73 13.46
C PHE A 31 20.05 -17.40 14.40
N LEU A 32 21.27 -17.29 13.87
CA LEU A 32 22.48 -16.97 14.64
C LEU A 32 22.36 -15.63 15.34
N SER A 33 21.96 -14.58 14.61
CA SER A 33 21.76 -13.25 15.21
C SER A 33 20.69 -13.25 16.30
N THR A 34 19.57 -13.97 16.13
CA THR A 34 18.54 -14.10 17.18
C THR A 34 19.10 -14.79 18.42
N ASN A 35 19.85 -15.87 18.24
CA ASN A 35 20.40 -16.64 19.35
C ASN A 35 21.51 -15.90 20.09
N LEU A 36 22.34 -15.12 19.40
CA LEU A 36 23.33 -14.25 20.04
C LEU A 36 22.66 -13.21 20.95
N ILE A 37 21.55 -12.62 20.50
CA ILE A 37 20.76 -11.68 21.32
C ILE A 37 20.14 -12.41 22.52
N ASN A 38 19.59 -13.62 22.33
CA ASN A 38 19.07 -14.44 23.42
C ASN A 38 20.16 -14.75 24.46
N LEU A 39 21.34 -15.17 24.01
CA LEU A 39 22.48 -15.48 24.87
C LEU A 39 22.94 -14.25 25.67
N GLY A 40 22.99 -13.08 25.04
CA GLY A 40 23.30 -11.82 25.73
C GLY A 40 22.30 -11.50 26.84
N ALA A 41 21.00 -11.65 26.59
CA ALA A 41 19.97 -11.40 27.58
C ALA A 41 20.00 -12.42 28.73
N VAL A 42 20.17 -13.71 28.42
CA VAL A 42 20.30 -14.76 29.44
C VAL A 42 21.55 -14.56 30.29
N GLY A 43 22.69 -14.28 29.65
CA GLY A 43 23.94 -13.95 30.33
C GLY A 43 23.78 -12.74 31.26
N ALA A 44 23.08 -11.69 30.82
CA ALA A 44 22.76 -10.53 31.65
C ALA A 44 21.96 -10.91 32.91
N ALA A 45 20.87 -11.68 32.75
CA ALA A 45 20.05 -12.12 33.87
C ALA A 45 20.84 -13.01 34.85
N CYS A 46 21.61 -13.97 34.34
CA CYS A 46 22.45 -14.85 35.16
C CYS A 46 23.51 -14.06 35.94
N LEU A 47 24.23 -13.15 35.29
CA LEU A 47 25.26 -12.33 35.95
C LEU A 47 24.65 -11.43 37.02
N LEU A 48 23.49 -10.83 36.78
CA LEU A 48 22.85 -9.93 37.75
C LEU A 48 22.23 -10.69 38.93
N LEU A 49 21.81 -11.95 38.75
CA LEU A 49 21.22 -12.78 39.81
C LEU A 49 22.27 -13.53 40.64
N ALA A 50 23.32 -14.06 40.01
CA ALA A 50 24.18 -15.07 40.63
C ALA A 50 25.48 -14.53 41.24
N THR A 51 25.85 -13.26 40.98
CA THR A 51 27.14 -12.73 41.43
C THR A 51 27.03 -11.55 42.39
N VAL A 52 28.00 -11.48 43.29
CA VAL A 52 28.26 -10.31 44.16
C VAL A 52 29.38 -9.41 43.62
N SER A 53 30.13 -9.88 42.62
CA SER A 53 31.25 -9.15 42.03
C SER A 53 30.77 -7.95 41.21
N VAL A 54 31.27 -6.75 41.54
CA VAL A 54 30.93 -5.51 40.84
C VAL A 54 31.30 -5.57 39.35
N PRO A 55 32.51 -6.01 38.94
CA PRO A 55 32.84 -6.19 37.52
C PRO A 55 31.87 -7.09 36.75
N LEU A 56 31.47 -8.22 37.34
CA LEU A 56 30.54 -9.16 36.71
C LEU A 56 29.13 -8.60 36.61
N ARG A 57 28.67 -7.81 37.60
CA ARG A 57 27.40 -7.08 37.52
C ARG A 57 27.41 -6.03 36.41
N THR A 58 28.49 -5.27 36.28
CA THR A 58 28.66 -4.29 35.19
C THR A 58 28.61 -4.97 33.83
N ALA A 59 29.31 -6.11 33.67
CA ALA A 59 29.23 -6.92 32.45
C ALA A 59 27.79 -7.39 32.17
N GLY A 60 27.05 -7.79 33.21
CA GLY A 60 25.63 -8.13 33.10
C GLY A 60 24.76 -6.98 32.60
N VAL A 61 24.93 -5.76 33.14
CA VAL A 61 24.22 -4.56 32.67
C VAL A 61 24.54 -4.27 31.20
N LEU A 62 25.83 -4.29 30.84
CA LEU A 62 26.27 -4.04 29.46
C LEU A 62 25.68 -5.07 28.48
N ALA A 63 25.64 -6.36 28.87
CA ALA A 63 25.02 -7.41 28.07
C ALA A 63 23.50 -7.19 27.89
N ALA A 64 22.80 -6.73 28.94
CA ALA A 64 21.37 -6.41 28.87
C ALA A 64 21.11 -5.23 27.90
N VAL A 65 21.91 -4.16 28.02
CA VAL A 65 21.83 -2.98 27.15
C VAL A 65 22.12 -3.35 25.70
N ALA A 66 23.20 -4.11 25.44
CA ALA A 66 23.55 -4.57 24.10
C ALA A 66 22.41 -5.41 23.48
N SER A 67 21.80 -6.31 24.24
CA SER A 67 20.68 -7.15 23.79
C SER A 67 19.44 -6.31 23.47
N PHE A 68 19.14 -5.31 24.32
CA PHE A 68 18.04 -4.37 24.07
C PHE A 68 18.26 -3.53 22.81
N LEU A 69 19.45 -2.94 22.65
CA LEU A 69 19.79 -2.15 21.46
C LEU A 69 19.75 -3.00 20.19
N ALA A 70 20.20 -4.25 20.25
CA ALA A 70 20.15 -5.18 19.13
C ALA A 70 18.71 -5.48 18.68
N ILE A 71 17.76 -5.71 19.62
CA ILE A 71 16.36 -5.90 19.25
C ILE A 71 15.72 -4.60 18.75
N VAL A 72 16.07 -3.42 19.26
CA VAL A 72 15.53 -2.16 18.71
C VAL A 72 16.06 -1.92 17.30
N TRP A 73 17.37 -2.11 17.08
CA TRP A 73 18.03 -1.93 15.79
C TRP A 73 17.40 -2.80 14.69
N ARG A 74 17.19 -4.10 14.97
CA ARG A 74 16.68 -5.07 13.98
C ARG A 74 15.27 -4.76 13.47
N ARG A 75 14.45 -4.02 14.23
CA ARG A 75 13.12 -3.56 13.81
C ARG A 75 12.97 -2.04 13.90
N ARG A 76 14.06 -1.28 13.77
CA ARG A 76 14.06 0.18 13.95
C ARG A 76 12.96 0.89 13.15
N THR A 77 12.74 0.52 11.90
CA THR A 77 11.71 1.13 11.05
C THR A 77 10.29 0.84 11.55
N ALA A 78 10.04 -0.38 12.04
CA ALA A 78 8.75 -0.76 12.61
C ALA A 78 8.53 -0.18 14.02
N VAL A 79 9.60 0.04 14.78
CA VAL A 79 9.56 0.71 16.10
C VAL A 79 9.30 2.20 15.94
N LEU A 80 9.93 2.85 14.96
CA LEU A 80 9.72 4.27 14.66
C LEU A 80 8.34 4.54 14.05
N HIS A 81 7.81 3.58 13.28
CA HIS A 81 6.49 3.68 12.66
C HIS A 81 5.65 2.43 12.97
N PRO A 82 5.15 2.30 14.21
CA PRO A 82 4.37 1.14 14.63
C PRO A 82 3.01 1.13 13.93
N SER A 83 2.83 0.20 12.99
CA SER A 83 1.59 0.02 12.24
C SER A 83 1.13 -1.43 12.24
N GLY A 84 -0.17 -1.62 12.48
CA GLY A 84 -0.83 -2.93 12.51
C GLY A 84 -0.31 -3.85 13.61
N SER A 85 -0.14 -5.13 13.28
CA SER A 85 0.30 -6.20 14.19
C SER A 85 1.77 -6.59 14.01
N ARG A 86 2.56 -5.83 13.24
CA ARG A 86 3.93 -6.20 12.81
C ARG A 86 4.89 -6.48 13.97
N LEU A 87 4.79 -5.68 15.03
CA LEU A 87 5.64 -5.80 16.23
C LEU A 87 5.09 -6.77 17.29
N LEU A 88 3.83 -7.19 17.18
CA LEU A 88 3.24 -8.04 18.20
C LEU A 88 3.94 -9.41 18.24
N GLY A 89 4.30 -9.89 19.44
CA GLY A 89 5.05 -11.13 19.62
C GLY A 89 6.52 -11.04 19.19
N TYR A 90 7.07 -9.83 19.04
CA TYR A 90 8.47 -9.61 18.68
C TYR A 90 9.41 -9.95 19.85
N PHE A 91 10.40 -10.84 19.65
CA PHE A 91 11.40 -11.25 20.67
C PHE A 91 10.84 -11.41 22.09
N VAL A 92 9.75 -12.16 22.22
CA VAL A 92 9.05 -12.38 23.50
C VAL A 92 10.01 -12.95 24.55
N SER A 93 10.81 -13.95 24.18
CA SER A 93 11.80 -14.57 25.07
C SER A 93 12.84 -13.57 25.59
N VAL A 94 13.48 -12.81 24.69
CA VAL A 94 14.48 -11.80 25.07
C VAL A 94 13.88 -10.75 25.99
N ARG A 95 12.70 -10.21 25.65
CA ARG A 95 12.05 -9.19 26.49
C ARG A 95 11.71 -9.72 27.87
N ALA A 96 11.19 -10.94 27.97
CA ALA A 96 10.92 -11.58 29.25
C ALA A 96 12.20 -11.73 30.10
N VAL A 97 13.29 -12.19 29.51
CA VAL A 97 14.59 -12.33 30.20
C VAL A 97 15.18 -10.97 30.57
N LEU A 98 15.03 -9.94 29.73
CA LEU A 98 15.46 -8.58 30.07
C LEU A 98 14.66 -8.01 31.24
N PHE A 99 13.37 -8.32 31.38
CA PHE A 99 12.61 -7.93 32.59
C PHE A 99 13.16 -8.62 33.84
N VAL A 100 13.61 -9.88 33.75
CA VAL A 100 14.31 -10.56 34.85
C VAL A 100 15.63 -9.86 35.19
N ALA A 101 16.43 -9.50 34.18
CA ALA A 101 17.69 -8.76 34.37
C ALA A 101 17.45 -7.38 35.04
N VAL A 102 16.43 -6.64 34.59
CA VAL A 102 16.01 -5.37 35.21
C VAL A 102 15.57 -5.60 36.66
N GLY A 103 14.75 -6.60 36.93
CA GLY A 103 14.31 -6.96 38.29
C GLY A 103 15.46 -7.34 39.22
N ALA A 104 16.42 -8.11 38.73
CA ALA A 104 17.63 -8.48 39.45
C ALA A 104 18.47 -7.23 39.78
N GLY A 105 18.78 -6.39 38.78
CA GLY A 105 19.51 -5.14 38.96
C GLY A 105 18.80 -4.17 39.93
N TYR A 106 17.48 -4.11 39.88
CA TYR A 106 16.68 -3.30 40.81
C TYR A 106 16.74 -3.85 42.24
N SER A 107 16.62 -5.18 42.41
CA SER A 107 16.69 -5.82 43.73
C SER A 107 18.05 -5.59 44.40
N LEU A 108 19.14 -5.52 43.62
CA LEU A 108 20.46 -5.15 44.13
C LEU A 108 20.54 -3.74 44.70
N ARG A 109 19.69 -2.81 44.21
CA ARG A 109 19.64 -1.41 44.65
C ARG A 109 18.62 -1.18 45.76
N ARG A 110 17.55 -1.97 45.80
CA ARG A 110 16.40 -1.85 46.73
C ARG A 110 15.94 -3.21 47.23
N PRO A 111 16.74 -3.89 48.07
CA PRO A 111 16.40 -5.21 48.57
C PRO A 111 15.18 -5.21 49.50
N ASP A 112 14.88 -4.07 50.11
CA ASP A 112 13.69 -3.80 50.93
C ASP A 112 12.37 -3.92 50.16
N MET A 113 12.40 -3.84 48.82
CA MET A 113 11.22 -3.76 47.97
C MET A 113 11.03 -4.98 47.05
N HIS A 114 11.65 -6.13 47.36
CA HIS A 114 11.60 -7.34 46.52
C HIS A 114 10.19 -7.73 46.08
N GLY A 115 9.21 -7.66 46.98
CA GLY A 115 7.81 -7.99 46.66
C GLY A 115 7.26 -7.14 45.51
N TRP A 116 7.48 -5.82 45.55
CA TRP A 116 7.03 -4.91 44.49
C TRP A 116 7.78 -5.14 43.17
N ILE A 117 9.10 -5.32 43.23
CA ILE A 117 9.96 -5.52 42.06
C ILE A 117 9.53 -6.78 41.30
N TRP A 118 9.48 -7.92 41.99
CA TRP A 118 9.18 -9.19 41.34
C TRP A 118 7.71 -9.32 40.94
N THR A 119 6.79 -8.65 41.64
CA THR A 119 5.40 -8.53 41.18
C THR A 119 5.33 -7.74 39.86
N ALA A 120 6.02 -6.59 39.76
CA ALA A 120 6.03 -5.81 38.52
C ALA A 120 6.65 -6.60 37.35
N VAL A 121 7.76 -7.30 37.59
CA VAL A 121 8.42 -8.16 36.61
C VAL A 121 7.49 -9.31 36.17
N ALA A 122 6.82 -9.98 37.11
CA ALA A 122 5.89 -11.05 36.79
C ALA A 122 4.72 -10.58 35.91
N VAL A 123 4.12 -9.43 36.23
CA VAL A 123 3.04 -8.84 35.41
C VAL A 123 3.57 -8.44 34.03
N ALA A 124 4.76 -7.84 33.95
CA ALA A 124 5.34 -7.45 32.66
C ALA A 124 5.61 -8.67 31.76
N ILE A 125 6.16 -9.75 32.33
CA ILE A 125 6.39 -11.01 31.62
C ILE A 125 5.05 -11.61 31.17
N LEU A 126 4.03 -11.63 32.03
CA LEU A 126 2.70 -12.13 31.67
C LEU A 126 2.12 -11.38 30.46
N LEU A 127 2.22 -10.05 30.43
CA LEU A 127 1.75 -9.23 29.31
C LEU A 127 2.54 -9.55 28.03
N VAL A 128 3.88 -9.66 28.10
CA VAL A 128 4.72 -10.02 26.94
C VAL A 128 4.40 -11.43 26.42
N LEU A 129 4.20 -12.40 27.32
CA LEU A 129 3.85 -13.79 26.98
C LEU A 129 2.43 -13.91 26.40
N SER A 130 1.54 -12.95 26.66
CA SER A 130 0.20 -12.92 26.05
C SER A 130 0.22 -12.48 24.58
N GLU A 131 1.24 -11.73 24.14
CA GLU A 131 1.29 -11.14 22.80
C GLU A 131 1.19 -12.16 21.65
N PRO A 132 1.83 -13.35 21.66
CA PRO A 132 1.69 -14.35 20.61
C PRO A 132 0.24 -14.84 20.43
N LEU A 133 -0.49 -15.03 21.53
CA LEU A 133 -1.91 -15.40 21.49
C LEU A 133 -2.74 -14.26 20.88
N LEU A 134 -2.54 -13.02 21.36
CA LEU A 134 -3.21 -11.85 20.78
C LEU A 134 -2.91 -11.72 19.29
N LYS A 135 -1.66 -11.94 18.87
CA LYS A 135 -1.24 -11.92 17.48
C LYS A 135 -2.00 -12.96 16.66
N SER A 136 -2.04 -14.20 17.14
CA SER A 136 -2.78 -15.29 16.47
C SER A 136 -4.25 -14.92 16.24
N LEU A 137 -4.93 -14.39 17.26
CA LEU A 137 -6.32 -13.95 17.15
C LEU A 137 -6.51 -12.75 16.21
N LEU A 138 -5.55 -11.82 16.18
CA LEU A 138 -5.61 -10.62 15.35
C LEU A 138 -5.33 -10.89 13.87
N ILE A 139 -4.43 -11.82 13.56
CA ILE A 139 -4.10 -12.20 12.18
C ILE A 139 -5.01 -13.29 11.62
N THR A 140 -5.87 -13.87 12.47
CA THR A 140 -6.88 -14.85 12.05
C THR A 140 -7.66 -14.26 10.86
N PRO A 141 -7.71 -14.94 9.70
CA PRO A 141 -8.45 -14.48 8.54
C PRO A 141 -9.91 -14.20 8.86
N ARG A 142 -10.40 -13.04 8.41
CA ARG A 142 -11.77 -12.59 8.67
C ARG A 142 -12.48 -12.30 7.37
N GLN A 143 -13.76 -12.66 7.34
CA GLN A 143 -14.69 -12.14 6.36
C GLN A 143 -15.09 -10.73 6.82
N ILE A 144 -14.89 -9.75 5.95
CA ILE A 144 -15.22 -8.34 6.22
C ILE A 144 -16.38 -7.96 5.32
N VAL A 145 -17.34 -7.25 5.91
CA VAL A 145 -18.53 -6.76 5.24
C VAL A 145 -18.74 -5.32 5.69
N VAL A 146 -19.01 -4.43 4.74
CA VAL A 146 -19.33 -3.02 4.98
C VAL A 146 -20.53 -2.66 4.12
N HIS A 147 -21.43 -1.83 4.65
CA HIS A 147 -22.65 -1.33 3.97
C HIS A 147 -23.66 -2.40 3.47
N LEU A 148 -23.54 -3.67 3.85
CA LEU A 148 -24.56 -4.68 3.55
C LEU A 148 -25.68 -4.62 4.59
N PRO A 149 -26.94 -4.30 4.21
CA PRO A 149 -28.06 -4.27 5.14
C PRO A 149 -28.23 -5.60 5.89
N GLY A 150 -28.57 -5.53 7.18
CA GLY A 150 -28.77 -6.72 8.02
C GLY A 150 -27.49 -7.43 8.50
N VAL A 151 -26.31 -7.05 8.01
CA VAL A 151 -25.02 -7.64 8.40
C VAL A 151 -24.17 -6.61 9.13
N ARG A 152 -23.82 -6.90 10.40
CA ARG A 152 -22.96 -6.00 11.19
C ARG A 152 -21.51 -6.07 10.70
N PRO A 153 -20.85 -4.92 10.46
CA PRO A 153 -19.44 -4.90 10.10
C PRO A 153 -18.58 -5.38 11.27
N VAL A 154 -17.44 -6.00 10.94
CA VAL A 154 -16.41 -6.30 11.93
C VAL A 154 -15.88 -4.97 12.47
N PRO A 155 -15.83 -4.77 13.81
CA PRO A 155 -15.34 -3.52 14.37
C PRO A 155 -13.87 -3.30 14.02
N SER A 156 -13.47 -2.03 13.87
CA SER A 156 -12.05 -1.65 13.76
C SER A 156 -11.33 -1.80 15.10
N PRO A 157 -10.02 -2.07 15.12
CA PRO A 157 -9.24 -2.06 16.35
C PRO A 157 -9.25 -0.64 16.95
N PRO A 158 -9.38 -0.51 18.29
CA PRO A 158 -9.45 0.81 18.94
C PRO A 158 -8.13 1.58 18.88
N PHE A 159 -7.00 0.88 18.76
CA PHE A 159 -5.66 1.43 18.55
C PHE A 159 -4.77 0.37 17.87
N PRO A 160 -3.61 0.77 17.30
CA PRO A 160 -2.71 -0.18 16.67
C PRO A 160 -2.16 -1.21 17.68
N PRO A 161 -2.30 -2.52 17.45
CA PRO A 161 -1.82 -3.55 18.40
C PRO A 161 -0.31 -3.50 18.68
N ALA A 162 0.49 -2.94 17.77
CA ALA A 162 1.93 -2.71 17.95
C ALA A 162 2.27 -1.87 19.20
N TRP A 163 1.34 -1.04 19.70
CA TRP A 163 1.53 -0.27 20.93
C TRP A 163 1.83 -1.13 22.15
N LEU A 164 1.29 -2.35 22.23
CA LEU A 164 1.54 -3.26 23.36
C LEU A 164 3.04 -3.63 23.46
N THR A 165 3.64 -3.97 22.32
CA THR A 165 5.07 -4.27 22.24
C THR A 165 5.91 -3.03 22.55
N THR A 166 5.56 -1.87 21.98
CA THR A 166 6.25 -0.60 22.27
C THR A 166 6.20 -0.26 23.76
N ALA A 167 5.03 -0.40 24.40
CA ALA A 167 4.88 -0.16 25.84
C ALA A 167 5.80 -1.06 26.68
N SER A 168 5.94 -2.34 26.33
CA SER A 168 6.88 -3.24 27.02
C SER A 168 8.35 -2.81 26.86
N LEU A 169 8.76 -2.31 25.69
CA LEU A 169 10.12 -1.82 25.45
C LEU A 169 10.38 -0.54 26.26
N VAL A 170 9.40 0.36 26.33
CA VAL A 170 9.46 1.55 27.19
C VAL A 170 9.56 1.16 28.65
N ASN A 171 8.76 0.19 29.12
CA ASN A 171 8.81 -0.30 30.50
C ASN A 171 10.15 -0.93 30.87
N LEU A 172 10.85 -1.58 29.93
CA LEU A 172 12.23 -2.06 30.14
C LEU A 172 13.20 -0.90 30.41
N VAL A 173 13.12 0.17 29.60
CA VAL A 173 13.96 1.36 29.78
C VAL A 173 13.63 2.07 31.09
N LEU A 174 12.35 2.31 31.36
CA LEU A 174 11.91 2.96 32.60
C LEU A 174 12.29 2.14 33.84
N GLY A 175 12.12 0.82 33.79
CA GLY A 175 12.55 -0.07 34.88
C GLY A 175 14.05 -0.01 35.14
N ALA A 176 14.87 0.02 34.09
CA ALA A 176 16.32 0.19 34.23
C ALA A 176 16.71 1.56 34.81
N LEU A 177 16.04 2.64 34.39
CA LEU A 177 16.27 3.98 34.95
C LEU A 177 15.85 4.08 36.42
N LEU A 178 14.68 3.55 36.78
CA LEU A 178 14.20 3.49 38.16
C LEU A 178 15.15 2.71 39.06
N ALA A 179 15.68 1.59 38.57
CA ALA A 179 16.73 0.83 39.26
C ALA A 179 18.01 1.67 39.43
N ALA A 180 18.46 2.36 38.38
CA ALA A 180 19.68 3.17 38.40
C ALA A 180 19.63 4.31 39.43
N VAL A 181 18.46 4.92 39.63
CA VAL A 181 18.23 5.99 40.62
C VAL A 181 17.68 5.48 41.96
N ALA A 182 17.55 4.15 42.14
CA ALA A 182 17.02 3.50 43.34
C ALA A 182 15.62 3.99 43.77
N ALA A 183 14.77 4.36 42.80
CA ALA A 183 13.41 4.83 43.05
C ALA A 183 12.54 3.76 43.74
N PRO A 184 11.40 4.12 44.34
CA PRO A 184 10.45 3.16 44.88
C PRO A 184 9.88 2.22 43.80
N ALA A 185 9.98 0.90 44.02
CA ALA A 185 9.61 -0.11 43.02
C ALA A 185 8.11 -0.20 42.70
N TRP A 186 7.23 0.35 43.55
CA TRP A 186 5.80 0.44 43.25
C TRP A 186 5.52 1.30 42.01
N ILE A 187 6.42 2.23 41.66
CA ILE A 187 6.32 3.05 40.45
C ILE A 187 6.39 2.15 39.20
N LEU A 188 7.34 1.20 39.17
CA LEU A 188 7.45 0.24 38.07
C LEU A 188 6.20 -0.62 37.94
N LEU A 189 5.63 -1.07 39.07
CA LEU A 189 4.38 -1.83 39.06
C LEU A 189 3.24 -1.01 38.44
N VAL A 190 3.08 0.26 38.82
CA VAL A 190 2.06 1.16 38.24
C VAL A 190 2.26 1.32 36.73
N LEU A 191 3.49 1.57 36.27
CA LEU A 191 3.83 1.69 34.84
C LEU A 191 3.47 0.43 34.04
N VAL A 192 3.77 -0.75 34.58
CA VAL A 192 3.43 -2.03 33.96
C VAL A 192 1.91 -2.26 33.97
N LEU A 193 1.22 -1.95 35.07
CA LEU A 193 -0.23 -2.10 35.17
C LEU A 193 -0.98 -1.22 34.18
N MET A 194 -0.48 -0.04 33.83
CA MET A 194 -1.06 0.82 32.79
C MET A 194 -1.10 0.17 31.40
N ALA A 195 -0.27 -0.84 31.12
CA ALA A 195 -0.32 -1.61 29.87
C ALA A 195 -1.39 -2.71 29.87
N THR A 196 -2.00 -3.01 31.02
CA THR A 196 -3.01 -4.07 31.17
C THR A 196 -4.34 -3.72 30.50
N PRO A 197 -4.95 -2.53 30.71
CA PRO A 197 -6.21 -2.19 30.05
C PRO A 197 -6.14 -2.24 28.52
N PRO A 198 -5.10 -1.68 27.85
CA PRO A 198 -4.93 -1.85 26.40
C PRO A 198 -4.84 -3.33 25.98
N THR A 199 -4.12 -4.15 26.74
CA THR A 199 -4.01 -5.59 26.43
C THR A 199 -5.38 -6.27 26.49
N VAL A 200 -6.16 -6.02 27.55
CA VAL A 200 -7.53 -6.55 27.72
C VAL A 200 -8.47 -6.05 26.64
N VAL A 201 -8.42 -4.76 26.31
CA VAL A 201 -9.23 -4.16 25.24
C VAL A 201 -8.89 -4.78 23.88
N THR A 202 -7.61 -5.03 23.60
CA THR A 202 -7.17 -5.67 22.35
C THR A 202 -7.65 -7.11 22.27
N LEU A 203 -7.54 -7.87 23.37
CA LEU A 203 -8.05 -9.24 23.45
C LEU A 203 -9.57 -9.28 23.23
N ARG A 204 -10.33 -8.44 23.96
CA ARG A 204 -11.78 -8.31 23.79
C ARG A 204 -12.14 -7.96 22.35
N HIS A 205 -11.45 -7.00 21.74
CA HIS A 205 -11.63 -6.65 20.34
C HIS A 205 -11.38 -7.85 19.42
N ALA A 206 -10.27 -8.57 19.58
CA ALA A 206 -9.92 -9.71 18.73
C ALA A 206 -10.97 -10.84 18.82
N VAL A 207 -11.47 -11.12 20.02
CA VAL A 207 -12.55 -12.08 20.26
C VAL A 207 -13.86 -11.60 19.60
N LEU A 208 -14.27 -10.35 19.86
CA LEU A 208 -15.49 -9.78 19.27
C LEU A 208 -15.43 -9.73 17.76
N ALA A 209 -14.29 -9.36 17.18
CA ALA A 209 -14.08 -9.33 15.74
C ALA A 209 -14.21 -10.74 15.12
N THR A 210 -13.66 -11.75 15.79
CA THR A 210 -13.76 -13.15 15.35
C THR A 210 -15.20 -13.66 15.40
N VAL A 211 -15.91 -13.41 16.52
CA VAL A 211 -17.32 -13.81 16.66
C VAL A 211 -18.21 -13.07 15.66
N THR A 212 -17.99 -11.77 15.48
CA THR A 212 -18.74 -10.95 14.52
C THR A 212 -18.50 -11.42 13.09
N SER A 213 -17.26 -11.75 12.73
CA SER A 213 -16.93 -12.28 11.40
C SER A 213 -17.62 -13.62 11.14
N LYS A 214 -17.60 -14.55 12.10
CA LYS A 214 -18.34 -15.84 11.99
C LYS A 214 -19.85 -15.65 11.85
N ARG A 215 -20.44 -14.70 12.60
CA ARG A 215 -21.87 -14.39 12.48
C ARG A 215 -22.20 -13.72 11.15
N ALA A 216 -21.31 -12.85 10.64
CA ALA A 216 -21.47 -12.19 9.35
C ALA A 216 -21.47 -13.22 8.22
N GLU A 217 -20.55 -14.19 8.24
CA GLU A 217 -20.45 -15.28 7.26
C GLU A 217 -21.79 -15.99 7.03
N ALA A 218 -22.48 -16.38 8.10
CA ALA A 218 -23.79 -17.03 8.00
C ALA A 218 -24.90 -16.12 7.45
N LYS A 219 -24.77 -14.80 7.59
CA LYS A 219 -25.78 -13.81 7.19
C LYS A 219 -25.55 -13.18 5.82
N ILE A 220 -24.36 -13.32 5.25
CA ILE A 220 -24.01 -12.68 3.97
C ILE A 220 -24.90 -13.19 2.84
N ARG A 221 -25.03 -14.51 2.68
CA ARG A 221 -25.82 -15.06 1.58
C ARG A 221 -27.31 -14.65 1.66
N PRO A 222 -28.00 -14.79 2.80
CA PRO A 222 -29.38 -14.28 2.94
C PRO A 222 -29.51 -12.79 2.63
N ALA A 223 -28.62 -11.95 3.18
CA ALA A 223 -28.66 -10.51 2.96
C ALA A 223 -28.42 -10.12 1.49
N LEU A 224 -27.55 -10.85 0.78
CA LEU A 224 -27.36 -10.67 -0.65
C LEU A 224 -28.56 -11.15 -1.47
N GLN A 225 -29.23 -12.22 -1.06
CA GLN A 225 -30.46 -12.68 -1.69
C GLN A 225 -31.61 -11.66 -1.53
N GLU A 226 -31.64 -10.93 -0.42
CA GLU A 226 -32.60 -9.84 -0.19
C GLU A 226 -32.24 -8.59 -1.02
N LEU A 227 -30.96 -8.19 -1.03
CA LEU A 227 -30.46 -7.06 -1.84
C LEU A 227 -30.64 -7.29 -3.35
N ARG A 228 -30.58 -8.56 -3.80
CA ARG A 228 -30.66 -8.99 -5.20
C ARG A 228 -29.69 -8.23 -6.13
N PRO A 229 -28.38 -8.19 -5.83
CA PRO A 229 -27.43 -7.51 -6.71
C PRO A 229 -27.43 -8.14 -8.09
N THR A 230 -27.42 -7.30 -9.13
CA THR A 230 -27.42 -7.72 -10.55
C THR A 230 -26.01 -7.90 -11.09
N PHE A 231 -25.04 -7.15 -10.56
CA PHE A 231 -23.63 -7.31 -10.89
C PHE A 231 -22.70 -7.13 -9.69
N ALA A 232 -21.48 -7.62 -9.82
CA ALA A 232 -20.39 -7.39 -8.89
C ALA A 232 -19.26 -6.62 -9.57
N VAL A 233 -18.56 -5.77 -8.82
CA VAL A 233 -17.26 -5.25 -9.23
C VAL A 233 -16.19 -6.00 -8.43
N TYR A 234 -15.39 -6.82 -9.12
CA TYR A 234 -14.38 -7.65 -8.47
C TYR A 234 -13.00 -6.98 -8.51
N TYR A 235 -12.49 -6.62 -7.34
CA TYR A 235 -11.23 -5.88 -7.18
C TYR A 235 -10.18 -6.72 -6.45
N ALA A 236 -9.16 -7.18 -7.19
CA ALA A 236 -8.15 -8.09 -6.65
C ALA A 236 -6.77 -7.45 -6.45
N ALA A 237 -6.60 -6.17 -6.77
CA ALA A 237 -5.35 -5.46 -6.58
C ALA A 237 -5.17 -5.00 -5.12
N LEU A 238 -3.91 -4.82 -4.70
CA LEU A 238 -3.55 -4.35 -3.36
C LEU A 238 -3.62 -2.82 -3.23
N HIS A 239 -3.39 -2.11 -4.34
CA HIS A 239 -3.25 -0.66 -4.39
C HIS A 239 -3.98 -0.12 -5.61
N GLY A 240 -4.38 1.15 -5.52
CA GLY A 240 -4.97 1.88 -6.63
C GLY A 240 -6.49 1.89 -6.66
N ALA A 241 -7.17 1.39 -5.62
CA ALA A 241 -8.64 1.40 -5.57
C ALA A 241 -9.21 2.81 -5.78
N ASN A 242 -8.56 3.84 -5.21
CA ASN A 242 -9.00 5.23 -5.34
C ASN A 242 -9.13 5.71 -6.80
N TYR A 243 -8.22 5.30 -7.68
CA TYR A 243 -8.25 5.71 -9.08
C TYR A 243 -8.89 4.63 -9.96
N GLN A 244 -8.46 3.36 -9.86
CA GLN A 244 -8.95 2.29 -10.75
C GLN A 244 -10.44 2.02 -10.58
N LEU A 245 -10.88 1.86 -9.33
CA LEU A 245 -12.28 1.62 -9.02
C LEU A 245 -13.05 2.95 -8.97
N GLY A 246 -12.46 3.99 -8.39
CA GLY A 246 -13.07 5.33 -8.30
C GLY A 246 -13.47 5.92 -9.66
N MET A 247 -12.69 5.68 -10.72
CA MET A 247 -13.03 6.13 -12.08
C MET A 247 -14.25 5.43 -12.71
N TRP A 248 -14.71 4.31 -12.16
CA TRP A 248 -15.85 3.57 -12.70
C TRP A 248 -17.09 3.62 -11.81
N LEU A 249 -16.92 3.79 -10.49
CA LEU A 249 -18.03 3.78 -9.54
C LEU A 249 -19.16 4.76 -9.89
N PRO A 250 -18.90 6.05 -10.22
CA PRO A 250 -19.98 6.98 -10.56
C PRO A 250 -20.84 6.47 -11.73
N TYR A 251 -20.21 5.89 -12.75
CA TYR A 251 -20.90 5.37 -13.94
C TYR A 251 -21.69 4.10 -13.64
N LEU A 252 -21.14 3.22 -12.80
CA LEU A 252 -21.82 2.00 -12.35
C LEU A 252 -23.01 2.31 -11.43
N GLU A 253 -22.91 3.35 -10.61
CA GLU A 253 -24.01 3.84 -9.76
C GLU A 253 -25.14 4.45 -10.58
N ARG A 254 -24.82 5.18 -11.66
CA ARG A 254 -25.82 5.71 -12.62
C ARG A 254 -26.61 4.64 -13.37
N LEU A 255 -26.17 3.37 -13.37
CA LEU A 255 -26.99 2.26 -13.87
C LEU A 255 -28.27 2.06 -13.03
N ASN A 256 -28.30 2.58 -11.80
CA ASN A 256 -29.42 2.47 -10.87
C ASN A 256 -29.88 1.01 -10.67
N GLN A 257 -28.91 0.10 -10.60
CA GLN A 257 -29.12 -1.32 -10.31
C GLN A 257 -28.37 -1.70 -9.03
N PRO A 258 -28.94 -2.54 -8.15
CA PRO A 258 -28.23 -3.01 -6.97
C PRO A 258 -26.95 -3.76 -7.37
N PHE A 259 -25.81 -3.41 -6.78
CA PHE A 259 -24.53 -4.08 -7.02
C PHE A 259 -23.71 -4.22 -5.75
N VAL A 260 -22.64 -5.01 -5.83
CA VAL A 260 -21.68 -5.16 -4.72
C VAL A 260 -20.25 -5.00 -5.21
N VAL A 261 -19.37 -4.50 -4.34
CA VAL A 261 -17.93 -4.53 -4.56
C VAL A 261 -17.33 -5.69 -3.78
N ILE A 262 -16.67 -6.61 -4.46
CA ILE A 262 -15.96 -7.72 -3.84
C ILE A 262 -14.47 -7.45 -3.96
N THR A 263 -13.79 -7.18 -2.84
CA THR A 263 -12.34 -6.95 -2.82
C THR A 263 -11.59 -8.07 -2.12
N ARG A 264 -10.44 -8.49 -2.65
CA ARG A 264 -9.62 -9.53 -2.01
C ARG A 264 -8.85 -9.05 -0.79
N ASN A 265 -8.60 -7.75 -0.70
CA ASN A 265 -7.64 -7.19 0.24
C ASN A 265 -8.36 -6.33 1.29
N PRO A 266 -8.42 -6.75 2.56
CA PRO A 266 -8.99 -5.97 3.67
C PRO A 266 -8.51 -4.52 3.72
N GLU A 267 -7.23 -4.28 3.40
CA GLU A 267 -6.60 -2.96 3.44
C GLU A 267 -7.21 -1.96 2.45
N THR A 268 -7.89 -2.44 1.40
CA THR A 268 -8.55 -1.57 0.41
C THR A 268 -9.93 -1.08 0.86
N VAL A 269 -10.55 -1.75 1.85
CA VAL A 269 -11.93 -1.44 2.30
C VAL A 269 -12.09 0.02 2.75
N PRO A 270 -11.19 0.61 3.57
CA PRO A 270 -11.34 2.01 3.97
C PRO A 270 -11.29 3.00 2.81
N THR A 271 -10.56 2.69 1.73
CA THR A 271 -10.52 3.51 0.53
C THR A 271 -11.81 3.34 -0.27
N ILE A 272 -12.26 2.11 -0.50
CA ILE A 272 -13.48 1.81 -1.26
C ILE A 272 -14.72 2.38 -0.56
N ALA A 273 -14.81 2.28 0.77
CA ALA A 273 -15.92 2.79 1.57
C ALA A 273 -16.05 4.33 1.53
N LYS A 274 -15.00 5.06 1.13
CA LYS A 274 -15.07 6.51 0.88
C LYS A 274 -15.57 6.85 -0.52
N LEU A 275 -15.51 5.90 -1.46
CA LEU A 275 -15.87 6.11 -2.86
C LEU A 275 -17.30 5.71 -3.18
N THR A 276 -17.91 4.82 -2.39
CA THR A 276 -19.27 4.31 -2.66
C THR A 276 -19.98 3.90 -1.39
N SER A 277 -21.30 4.02 -1.40
CA SER A 277 -22.22 3.48 -0.39
C SER A 277 -22.61 2.02 -0.68
N ALA A 278 -22.23 1.46 -1.83
CA ALA A 278 -22.54 0.08 -2.18
C ALA A 278 -21.93 -0.92 -1.19
N PRO A 279 -22.55 -2.10 -0.98
CA PRO A 279 -22.00 -3.13 -0.11
C PRO A 279 -20.61 -3.60 -0.56
N ILE A 280 -19.69 -3.70 0.40
CA ILE A 280 -18.32 -4.15 0.19
C ILE A 280 -18.11 -5.47 0.92
N LEU A 281 -17.61 -6.47 0.20
CA LEU A 281 -17.39 -7.82 0.69
C LEU A 281 -15.92 -8.22 0.53
N VAL A 282 -15.36 -8.84 1.56
CA VAL A 282 -14.00 -9.39 1.54
C VAL A 282 -14.05 -10.85 1.92
N PRO A 283 -13.65 -11.78 1.02
CA PRO A 283 -13.61 -13.20 1.35
C PRO A 283 -12.50 -13.47 2.39
N LYS A 284 -12.61 -14.57 3.14
CA LYS A 284 -11.54 -14.99 4.04
C LYS A 284 -10.29 -15.35 3.23
N THR A 285 -9.12 -14.88 3.67
CA THR A 285 -7.87 -15.05 2.92
C THR A 285 -7.36 -16.49 2.92
N ASP A 286 -7.66 -17.29 3.94
CA ASP A 286 -7.33 -18.72 4.04
C ASP A 286 -8.39 -19.63 3.41
N ASN A 287 -9.59 -19.11 3.13
CA ASN A 287 -10.70 -19.88 2.58
C ASN A 287 -11.47 -19.11 1.49
N VAL A 288 -10.72 -18.55 0.55
CA VAL A 288 -11.25 -17.60 -0.45
C VAL A 288 -12.39 -18.20 -1.26
N SER A 289 -12.22 -19.43 -1.76
CA SER A 289 -13.20 -20.05 -2.66
C SER A 289 -14.56 -20.26 -1.97
N PRO A 290 -14.68 -20.99 -0.85
CA PRO A 290 -15.95 -21.12 -0.12
C PRO A 290 -16.54 -19.78 0.33
N SER A 291 -15.72 -18.83 0.77
CA SER A 291 -16.22 -17.48 1.10
C SER A 291 -16.88 -16.80 -0.11
N LEU A 292 -16.30 -16.93 -1.30
CA LEU A 292 -16.89 -16.40 -2.53
C LEU A 292 -18.17 -17.16 -2.93
N ASP A 293 -18.28 -18.47 -2.66
CA ASP A 293 -19.48 -19.25 -2.97
C ASP A 293 -20.72 -18.72 -2.23
N ALA A 294 -20.53 -18.20 -1.02
CA ALA A 294 -21.58 -17.52 -0.26
C ALA A 294 -21.93 -16.11 -0.80
N MET A 295 -21.02 -15.48 -1.56
CA MET A 295 -21.19 -14.13 -2.11
C MET A 295 -21.84 -14.11 -3.50
N VAL A 296 -21.83 -15.24 -4.21
CA VAL A 296 -22.46 -15.38 -5.53
C VAL A 296 -23.88 -15.89 -5.38
N VAL A 297 -24.84 -14.99 -5.52
CA VAL A 297 -26.28 -15.26 -5.42
C VAL A 297 -26.95 -15.33 -6.79
N PRO A 298 -28.12 -16.00 -6.95
CA PRO A 298 -28.75 -16.21 -8.25
C PRO A 298 -29.12 -14.94 -9.05
N SER A 299 -29.30 -13.80 -8.37
CA SER A 299 -29.57 -12.50 -9.00
C SER A 299 -28.36 -11.93 -9.73
N LEU A 300 -27.14 -12.32 -9.34
CA LEU A 300 -25.90 -11.82 -9.92
C LEU A 300 -25.75 -12.39 -11.33
N LYS A 301 -25.61 -11.52 -12.33
CA LYS A 301 -25.49 -11.88 -13.76
C LYS A 301 -24.17 -11.47 -14.39
N ALA A 302 -23.48 -10.47 -13.85
CA ALA A 302 -22.24 -9.97 -14.40
C ALA A 302 -21.18 -9.66 -13.34
N ALA A 303 -19.92 -9.69 -13.75
CA ALA A 303 -18.78 -9.30 -12.95
C ALA A 303 -17.88 -8.34 -13.74
N PHE A 304 -17.70 -7.12 -13.23
CA PHE A 304 -16.84 -6.10 -13.82
C PHE A 304 -15.44 -6.11 -13.20
N TYR A 305 -14.42 -5.94 -14.05
CA TYR A 305 -13.01 -5.95 -13.65
C TYR A 305 -12.29 -4.70 -14.15
N VAL A 306 -11.97 -3.79 -13.24
CA VAL A 306 -11.31 -2.50 -13.52
C VAL A 306 -9.78 -2.58 -13.53
N GLN A 307 -9.21 -3.78 -13.38
CA GLN A 307 -7.76 -4.00 -13.30
C GLN A 307 -7.36 -5.43 -13.71
N GLY A 308 -6.11 -5.60 -14.16
CA GLY A 308 -5.61 -6.85 -14.77
C GLY A 308 -4.93 -7.87 -13.83
N SER A 309 -5.25 -7.93 -12.54
CA SER A 309 -4.61 -8.82 -11.56
C SER A 309 -4.79 -10.30 -11.92
N PRO A 310 -3.74 -11.13 -11.82
CA PRO A 310 -3.85 -12.59 -11.94
C PRO A 310 -4.89 -13.20 -11.00
N ALA A 311 -5.11 -12.58 -9.83
CA ALA A 311 -6.04 -13.03 -8.82
C ALA A 311 -7.54 -12.87 -9.21
N ASN A 312 -7.82 -12.26 -10.37
CA ASN A 312 -9.17 -12.22 -10.96
C ASN A 312 -9.67 -13.63 -11.36
N GLN A 313 -8.76 -14.53 -11.72
CA GLN A 313 -9.10 -15.89 -12.14
C GLN A 313 -9.88 -16.67 -11.08
N THR A 314 -9.65 -16.38 -9.79
CA THR A 314 -10.41 -17.00 -8.69
C THR A 314 -11.91 -16.68 -8.76
N PHE A 315 -12.30 -15.50 -9.24
CA PHE A 315 -13.71 -15.14 -9.40
C PHE A 315 -14.24 -15.49 -10.80
N GLN A 316 -13.39 -15.58 -11.82
CA GLN A 316 -13.76 -16.06 -13.16
C GLN A 316 -14.19 -17.54 -13.21
N ARG A 317 -14.08 -18.27 -12.09
CA ARG A 317 -14.61 -19.64 -11.97
C ARG A 317 -16.14 -19.70 -11.99
N TYR A 318 -16.82 -18.59 -11.69
CA TYR A 318 -18.28 -18.51 -11.66
C TYR A 318 -18.87 -18.32 -13.05
N ARG A 319 -18.85 -19.40 -13.85
CA ARG A 319 -19.26 -19.41 -15.26
C ARG A 319 -20.71 -19.00 -15.54
N GLN A 320 -21.55 -18.91 -14.51
CA GLN A 320 -22.91 -18.35 -14.63
C GLN A 320 -22.94 -16.83 -14.78
N LEU A 321 -21.82 -16.14 -14.55
CA LEU A 321 -21.69 -14.70 -14.69
C LEU A 321 -21.03 -14.35 -16.02
N THR A 322 -21.48 -13.27 -16.64
CA THR A 322 -20.73 -12.63 -17.73
C THR A 322 -19.57 -11.85 -17.12
N HIS A 323 -18.34 -12.26 -17.42
CA HIS A 323 -17.12 -11.61 -16.95
C HIS A 323 -16.69 -10.51 -17.94
N ILE A 324 -16.71 -9.27 -17.47
CA ILE A 324 -16.51 -8.07 -18.29
C ILE A 324 -15.24 -7.33 -17.85
N TRP A 325 -14.24 -7.33 -18.72
CA TRP A 325 -13.02 -6.57 -18.50
C TRP A 325 -13.21 -5.12 -18.95
N LEU A 326 -12.97 -4.17 -18.04
CA LEU A 326 -13.06 -2.71 -18.29
C LEU A 326 -11.70 -2.03 -18.33
N ASN A 327 -10.76 -2.50 -17.51
CA ASN A 327 -9.52 -1.79 -17.18
C ASN A 327 -9.76 -0.40 -16.56
N HIS A 328 -8.75 0.46 -16.56
CA HIS A 328 -8.78 1.80 -15.95
C HIS A 328 -8.05 2.86 -16.80
N GLY A 329 -7.96 2.65 -18.10
CA GLY A 329 -7.33 3.58 -19.04
C GLY A 329 -6.89 2.87 -20.31
N ASP A 330 -6.77 3.61 -21.40
CA ASP A 330 -6.37 3.09 -22.71
C ASP A 330 -4.97 3.59 -23.09
N SER A 331 -4.03 2.72 -23.41
CA SER A 331 -2.66 3.08 -23.81
C SER A 331 -1.92 1.87 -24.38
N ASP A 332 -0.76 2.07 -24.98
CA ASP A 332 0.09 1.00 -25.51
C ASP A 332 0.92 0.25 -24.46
N LYS A 333 0.49 0.28 -23.19
CA LYS A 333 1.10 -0.50 -22.10
C LYS A 333 0.57 -1.94 -22.11
N PRO A 334 1.37 -2.94 -21.66
CA PRO A 334 0.92 -4.34 -21.53
C PRO A 334 -0.31 -4.56 -20.63
N ALA A 335 -0.71 -3.56 -19.84
CA ALA A 335 -1.97 -3.61 -19.10
C ALA A 335 -3.21 -3.57 -20.02
N ASN A 336 -3.08 -3.06 -21.24
CA ASN A 336 -4.16 -2.91 -22.22
C ASN A 336 -4.23 -4.01 -23.28
N PHE A 337 -3.24 -4.89 -23.32
CA PHE A 337 -3.22 -6.07 -24.19
C PHE A 337 -2.46 -7.19 -23.48
N HIS A 338 -3.13 -8.31 -23.24
CA HIS A 338 -2.51 -9.47 -22.63
C HIS A 338 -3.31 -10.73 -23.02
N PRO A 339 -2.66 -11.87 -23.31
CA PRO A 339 -3.37 -13.12 -23.59
C PRO A 339 -4.42 -13.53 -22.55
N ARG A 340 -4.24 -13.15 -21.27
CA ARG A 340 -5.21 -13.43 -20.20
C ARG A 340 -6.53 -12.70 -20.40
N HIS A 341 -6.60 -11.65 -21.20
CA HIS A 341 -7.86 -10.96 -21.48
C HIS A 341 -8.81 -11.89 -22.25
N ALA A 342 -8.31 -12.87 -23.00
CA ALA A 342 -9.12 -13.92 -23.60
C ALA A 342 -9.83 -14.86 -22.59
N THR A 343 -9.62 -14.68 -21.27
CA THR A 343 -10.38 -15.40 -20.24
C THR A 343 -11.70 -14.73 -19.86
N TYR A 344 -11.92 -13.48 -20.25
CA TYR A 344 -13.18 -12.77 -20.04
C TYR A 344 -14.15 -13.04 -21.19
N ASP A 345 -15.44 -12.97 -20.89
CA ASP A 345 -16.51 -13.16 -21.88
C ASP A 345 -16.66 -11.92 -22.77
N LYS A 346 -16.44 -10.73 -22.18
CA LYS A 346 -16.46 -9.45 -22.89
C LYS A 346 -15.28 -8.57 -22.50
N LEU A 347 -14.73 -7.89 -23.51
CA LEU A 347 -13.69 -6.88 -23.40
C LEU A 347 -14.28 -5.53 -23.79
N PHE A 348 -14.55 -4.69 -22.80
CA PHE A 348 -15.04 -3.35 -23.02
C PHE A 348 -13.83 -2.46 -23.33
N VAL A 349 -13.82 -1.89 -24.53
CA VAL A 349 -12.70 -1.10 -25.05
C VAL A 349 -13.14 0.32 -25.40
N SER A 350 -12.19 1.24 -25.40
CA SER A 350 -12.37 2.65 -25.74
C SER A 350 -12.80 2.86 -27.19
N GLY A 351 -12.32 2.05 -28.11
CA GLY A 351 -12.53 2.23 -29.54
C GLY A 351 -11.80 1.19 -30.38
N GLN A 352 -11.81 1.40 -31.69
CA GLN A 352 -11.28 0.46 -32.67
C GLN A 352 -9.79 0.15 -32.46
N LEU A 353 -8.96 1.15 -32.13
CA LEU A 353 -7.55 0.94 -31.82
C LEU A 353 -7.31 0.02 -30.62
N GLY A 354 -8.23 0.04 -29.64
CA GLY A 354 -8.19 -0.87 -28.49
C GLY A 354 -8.34 -2.33 -28.91
N ILE A 355 -9.12 -2.61 -29.96
CA ILE A 355 -9.29 -3.94 -30.55
C ILE A 355 -8.04 -4.33 -31.34
N GLU A 356 -7.63 -3.48 -32.27
CA GLU A 356 -6.51 -3.75 -33.19
C GLU A 356 -5.19 -4.02 -32.46
N ARG A 357 -4.99 -3.42 -31.28
CA ARG A 357 -3.79 -3.62 -30.47
C ARG A 357 -3.55 -5.09 -30.10
N TYR A 358 -4.60 -5.89 -29.92
CA TYR A 358 -4.46 -7.32 -29.64
C TYR A 358 -3.86 -8.06 -30.83
N ALA A 359 -4.45 -7.89 -32.01
CA ALA A 359 -3.99 -8.52 -33.25
C ALA A 359 -2.55 -8.08 -33.61
N ARG A 360 -2.24 -6.78 -33.49
CA ARG A 360 -0.89 -6.23 -33.73
C ARG A 360 0.19 -6.84 -32.80
N ARG A 361 -0.21 -7.41 -31.68
CA ARG A 361 0.67 -8.07 -30.70
C ARG A 361 0.60 -9.60 -30.75
N GLY A 362 -0.05 -10.15 -31.78
CA GLY A 362 -0.21 -11.60 -31.95
C GLY A 362 -1.09 -12.24 -30.89
N ILE A 363 -2.01 -11.48 -30.28
CA ILE A 363 -2.96 -11.99 -29.29
C ILE A 363 -4.29 -12.19 -29.99
N ASP A 364 -4.67 -13.46 -30.14
CA ASP A 364 -5.95 -13.83 -30.71
C ASP A 364 -7.07 -13.71 -29.67
N VAL A 365 -8.08 -12.91 -29.99
CA VAL A 365 -9.31 -12.74 -29.22
C VAL A 365 -10.47 -12.67 -30.21
N PRO A 366 -11.51 -13.51 -30.08
CA PRO A 366 -12.63 -13.49 -31.00
C PRO A 366 -13.31 -12.11 -31.06
N PRO A 367 -13.58 -11.56 -32.27
CA PRO A 367 -14.15 -10.21 -32.46
C PRO A 367 -15.42 -9.95 -31.65
N GLU A 368 -16.29 -10.96 -31.51
CA GLU A 368 -17.56 -10.88 -30.79
C GLU A 368 -17.42 -10.67 -29.28
N ARG A 369 -16.20 -10.81 -28.74
CA ARG A 369 -15.92 -10.49 -27.33
C ARG A 369 -15.67 -9.01 -27.12
N PHE A 370 -15.26 -8.27 -28.14
CA PHE A 370 -15.04 -6.84 -28.01
C PHE A 370 -16.35 -6.08 -28.02
N VAL A 371 -16.47 -5.10 -27.13
CA VAL A 371 -17.57 -4.15 -27.09
C VAL A 371 -16.97 -2.76 -26.96
N ILE A 372 -17.19 -1.91 -27.96
CA ILE A 372 -16.75 -0.52 -27.91
C ILE A 372 -17.74 0.25 -27.05
N VAL A 373 -17.27 0.78 -25.92
CA VAL A 373 -18.08 1.56 -24.96
C VAL A 373 -17.53 2.97 -24.73
N GLY A 374 -16.46 3.33 -25.43
CA GLY A 374 -15.78 4.61 -25.18
C GLY A 374 -15.10 4.65 -23.82
N ARG A 375 -14.89 5.87 -23.32
CA ARG A 375 -14.38 6.13 -21.98
C ARG A 375 -15.31 7.12 -21.28
N PRO A 376 -16.24 6.65 -20.43
CA PRO A 376 -17.16 7.56 -19.74
C PRO A 376 -16.44 8.65 -18.92
N GLN A 377 -15.19 8.41 -18.53
CA GLN A 377 -14.32 9.35 -17.80
C GLN A 377 -13.99 10.64 -18.56
N ILE A 378 -14.25 10.71 -19.87
CA ILE A 378 -13.99 11.90 -20.69
C ILE A 378 -15.19 12.85 -20.76
N GLU A 379 -16.30 12.55 -20.07
CA GLU A 379 -17.56 13.32 -20.19
C GLU A 379 -17.42 14.80 -19.75
N THR A 380 -16.43 15.12 -18.91
CA THR A 380 -16.16 16.48 -18.42
C THR A 380 -15.11 17.22 -19.24
N ILE A 381 -14.56 16.59 -20.28
CA ILE A 381 -13.61 17.23 -21.19
C ILE A 381 -14.40 18.09 -22.18
N GLU A 382 -14.05 19.38 -22.24
CA GLU A 382 -14.63 20.32 -23.20
C GLU A 382 -14.01 20.08 -24.59
N SER A 383 -14.87 19.84 -25.59
CA SER A 383 -14.45 19.72 -26.99
C SER A 383 -14.35 21.10 -27.62
N HIS A 384 -13.26 21.33 -28.34
CA HIS A 384 -13.03 22.50 -29.16
C HIS A 384 -12.81 22.05 -30.60
N ASP A 385 -13.80 22.32 -31.46
CA ASP A 385 -13.74 21.93 -32.87
C ASP A 385 -13.14 23.03 -33.76
N GLU A 386 -12.97 24.24 -33.20
CA GLU A 386 -12.42 25.39 -33.92
C GLU A 386 -10.89 25.48 -33.78
N PRO A 387 -10.15 25.75 -34.86
CA PRO A 387 -8.71 25.97 -34.79
C PRO A 387 -8.39 27.14 -33.85
N LEU A 388 -7.42 26.94 -32.97
CA LEU A 388 -7.00 27.99 -32.07
C LEU A 388 -6.42 29.19 -32.84
N PRO A 389 -6.66 30.45 -32.41
CA PRO A 389 -6.17 31.64 -33.11
C PRO A 389 -4.64 31.62 -33.31
N PRO A 390 -4.09 32.04 -34.47
CA PRO A 390 -2.66 31.92 -34.79
C PRO A 390 -1.70 32.73 -33.88
N ALA A 391 -2.20 33.71 -33.12
CA ALA A 391 -1.37 34.71 -32.42
C ALA A 391 -1.53 34.75 -30.89
N THR A 392 -2.15 33.73 -30.27
CA THR A 392 -2.32 33.67 -28.81
C THR A 392 -1.19 32.86 -28.16
N ALA A 393 -0.65 33.36 -27.05
CA ALA A 393 0.23 32.57 -26.19
C ALA A 393 -0.46 31.24 -25.85
N ARG A 394 0.24 30.13 -26.06
CA ARG A 394 -0.33 28.79 -25.87
C ARG A 394 -0.17 28.35 -24.43
N THR A 395 -1.20 27.76 -23.86
CA THR A 395 -1.09 27.01 -22.60
C THR A 395 -0.83 25.53 -22.91
N VAL A 396 0.31 24.98 -22.48
CA VAL A 396 0.70 23.60 -22.75
C VAL A 396 0.70 22.79 -21.47
N LEU A 397 -0.07 21.71 -21.44
CA LEU A 397 -0.01 20.71 -20.38
C LEU A 397 1.16 19.77 -20.61
N TYR A 398 2.11 19.74 -19.69
CA TYR A 398 3.12 18.69 -19.60
C TYR A 398 2.77 17.71 -18.47
N ALA A 399 2.45 16.47 -18.85
CA ALA A 399 1.99 15.44 -17.92
C ALA A 399 2.72 14.11 -18.12
N PRO A 400 3.94 13.94 -17.56
CA PRO A 400 4.73 12.72 -17.69
C PRO A 400 4.19 11.59 -16.82
N THR A 401 4.35 10.35 -17.29
CA THR A 401 4.08 9.16 -16.47
C THR A 401 5.18 8.92 -15.43
N TRP A 402 4.97 7.99 -14.51
CA TRP A 402 6.03 7.50 -13.62
C TRP A 402 6.81 6.37 -14.29
N LYS A 403 8.04 6.11 -13.84
CA LYS A 403 8.96 5.13 -14.46
C LYS A 403 8.54 3.66 -14.43
N GLY A 404 7.39 3.34 -13.86
CA GLY A 404 6.95 1.96 -13.69
C GLY A 404 7.75 1.20 -12.63
N GLY A 405 7.31 -0.01 -12.30
CA GLY A 405 7.98 -0.86 -11.31
C GLY A 405 9.19 -1.61 -11.85
N ARG A 406 9.43 -1.54 -13.17
CA ARG A 406 10.49 -2.27 -13.89
C ARG A 406 11.07 -1.40 -15.00
N PRO A 407 12.36 -1.55 -15.36
CA PRO A 407 12.97 -0.83 -16.48
C PRO A 407 12.20 -0.98 -17.79
N SER A 408 11.68 -2.18 -18.08
CA SER A 408 10.89 -2.46 -19.29
C SER A 408 9.54 -1.76 -19.34
N THR A 409 9.13 -1.10 -18.25
CA THR A 409 7.88 -0.34 -18.15
C THR A 409 8.14 1.15 -17.90
N ASN A 410 9.39 1.59 -18.03
CA ASN A 410 9.75 2.98 -17.92
C ASN A 410 9.48 3.69 -19.25
N TYR A 411 8.28 4.26 -19.34
CA TYR A 411 7.89 5.12 -20.45
C TYR A 411 7.96 6.60 -20.08
N SER A 412 8.43 6.94 -18.87
CA SER A 412 8.37 8.31 -18.36
C SER A 412 9.30 9.24 -19.13
N SER A 413 8.78 10.38 -19.58
CA SER A 413 9.60 11.46 -20.14
C SER A 413 10.21 12.37 -19.08
N LEU A 414 9.99 12.11 -17.78
CA LEU A 414 10.43 12.99 -16.70
C LEU A 414 11.95 13.20 -16.66
N SER A 415 12.74 12.21 -17.11
CA SER A 415 14.20 12.32 -17.22
C SER A 415 14.67 13.45 -18.15
N VAL A 416 13.83 13.86 -19.11
CA VAL A 416 14.08 15.00 -20.02
C VAL A 416 13.10 16.16 -19.78
N GLY A 417 12.34 16.11 -18.68
CA GLY A 417 11.24 17.05 -18.43
C GLY A 417 11.68 18.51 -18.32
N GLU A 418 12.84 18.79 -17.73
CA GLU A 418 13.39 20.16 -17.68
C GLU A 418 13.67 20.73 -19.07
N HIS A 419 14.17 19.90 -19.98
CA HIS A 419 14.44 20.33 -21.36
C HIS A 419 13.14 20.64 -22.10
N ILE A 420 12.12 19.81 -21.93
CA ILE A 420 10.77 20.04 -22.48
C ILE A 420 10.21 21.37 -21.96
N VAL A 421 10.20 21.57 -20.64
CA VAL A 421 9.64 22.78 -20.02
C VAL A 421 10.39 24.04 -20.47
N ARG A 422 11.72 23.98 -20.53
CA ARG A 422 12.54 25.10 -21.04
C ARG A 422 12.19 25.44 -22.50
N ALA A 423 12.09 24.43 -23.35
CA ALA A 423 11.74 24.62 -24.76
C ALA A 423 10.33 25.19 -24.96
N LEU A 424 9.38 24.89 -24.06
CA LEU A 424 8.03 25.49 -24.06
C LEU A 424 8.08 26.96 -23.63
N ILE A 425 8.80 27.27 -22.55
CA ILE A 425 9.02 28.63 -22.05
C ILE A 425 9.69 29.52 -23.11
N GLU A 426 10.71 29.02 -23.80
CA GLU A 426 11.42 29.72 -24.88
C GLU A 426 10.50 30.06 -26.06
N ARG A 427 9.45 29.27 -26.28
CA ARG A 427 8.40 29.53 -27.28
C ARG A 427 7.29 30.46 -26.77
N GLY A 428 7.41 30.97 -25.56
CA GLY A 428 6.44 31.86 -24.93
C GLY A 428 5.19 31.17 -24.39
N ALA A 429 5.22 29.84 -24.22
CA ALA A 429 4.06 29.10 -23.74
C ALA A 429 3.88 29.21 -22.22
N THR A 430 2.63 29.23 -21.76
CA THR A 430 2.27 29.00 -20.37
C THR A 430 2.25 27.49 -20.10
N VAL A 431 3.02 26.99 -19.14
CA VAL A 431 3.07 25.55 -18.83
C VAL A 431 2.15 25.21 -17.66
N ILE A 432 1.32 24.18 -17.85
CA ILE A 432 0.69 23.42 -16.77
C ILE A 432 1.54 22.17 -16.56
N PHE A 433 2.13 21.98 -15.39
CA PHE A 433 2.93 20.79 -15.09
C PHE A 433 2.23 19.89 -14.08
N ARG A 434 1.90 18.66 -14.51
CA ARG A 434 1.22 17.65 -13.70
C ARG A 434 1.97 16.31 -13.74
N PRO A 435 2.98 16.09 -12.88
CA PRO A 435 3.65 14.80 -12.78
C PRO A 435 2.74 13.74 -12.16
N HIS A 436 3.01 12.47 -12.46
CA HIS A 436 2.32 11.37 -11.80
C HIS A 436 2.66 11.31 -10.29
N PRO A 437 1.69 11.15 -9.37
CA PRO A 437 1.94 11.25 -7.91
C PRO A 437 2.89 10.18 -7.36
N VAL A 438 2.96 9.00 -8.00
CA VAL A 438 3.89 7.93 -7.62
C VAL A 438 5.35 8.31 -7.89
N SER A 439 5.63 9.26 -8.78
CA SER A 439 7.00 9.71 -9.07
C SER A 439 7.70 10.31 -7.84
N TYR A 440 6.95 10.88 -6.88
CA TYR A 440 7.52 11.36 -5.62
C TYR A 440 8.09 10.27 -4.70
N GLN A 441 7.74 9.01 -4.93
CA GLN A 441 8.29 7.90 -4.14
C GLN A 441 9.74 7.60 -4.51
N ASP A 442 10.20 8.10 -5.65
CA ASP A 442 11.57 7.98 -6.10
C ASP A 442 12.34 9.28 -5.85
N PRO A 443 13.48 9.25 -5.13
CA PRO A 443 14.21 10.47 -4.79
C PRO A 443 14.72 11.26 -6.01
N GLU A 444 15.10 10.57 -7.09
CA GLU A 444 15.62 11.19 -8.31
C GLU A 444 14.51 11.90 -9.08
N ASP A 445 13.37 11.23 -9.29
CA ASP A 445 12.20 11.83 -9.92
C ASP A 445 11.60 12.96 -9.06
N ALA A 446 11.62 12.83 -7.73
CA ALA A 446 11.21 13.90 -6.81
C ALA A 446 12.13 15.14 -6.90
N GLU A 447 13.42 14.98 -7.17
CA GLU A 447 14.32 16.12 -7.46
C GLU A 447 14.01 16.75 -8.82
N ARG A 448 13.81 15.95 -9.86
CA ARG A 448 13.43 16.46 -11.20
C ARG A 448 12.16 17.30 -11.15
N ILE A 449 11.14 16.83 -10.42
CA ILE A 449 9.90 17.58 -10.21
C ILE A 449 10.17 18.91 -9.51
N ARG A 450 10.96 18.90 -8.41
CA ARG A 450 11.34 20.14 -7.69
C ARG A 450 12.15 21.09 -8.57
N SER A 451 12.99 20.57 -9.45
CA SER A 451 13.76 21.36 -10.42
C SER A 451 12.86 22.05 -11.45
N ILE A 452 11.89 21.33 -12.02
CA ILE A 452 10.87 21.91 -12.91
C ILE A 452 10.04 22.99 -12.18
N HIS A 453 9.68 22.77 -10.91
CA HIS A 453 8.97 23.79 -10.11
C HIS A 453 9.79 25.09 -10.00
N ARG A 454 11.10 24.98 -9.72
CA ARG A 454 12.00 26.14 -9.67
C ARG A 454 12.10 26.85 -11.02
N LEU A 455 12.12 26.10 -12.13
CA LEU A 455 12.18 26.66 -13.48
C LEU A 455 10.92 27.47 -13.82
N LEU A 456 9.74 26.95 -13.51
CA LEU A 456 8.46 27.64 -13.72
C LEU A 456 8.33 28.89 -12.84
N GLU A 457 8.78 28.80 -11.58
CA GLU A 457 8.76 29.95 -10.67
C GLU A 457 9.69 31.08 -11.14
N ALA A 458 10.89 30.73 -11.60
CA ALA A 458 11.84 31.69 -12.13
C ALA A 458 11.31 32.40 -13.39
N ASP A 459 10.69 31.67 -14.32
CA ASP A 459 10.12 32.26 -15.53
C ASP A 459 8.91 33.17 -15.23
N ARG A 460 8.04 32.76 -14.28
CA ARG A 460 6.94 33.61 -13.81
C ARG A 460 7.45 34.96 -13.28
N ALA A 461 8.53 34.95 -12.49
CA ALA A 461 9.13 36.18 -11.98
C ALA A 461 9.78 37.03 -13.10
N ALA A 462 10.52 36.39 -14.02
CA ALA A 462 11.20 37.08 -15.12
C ALA A 462 10.22 37.71 -16.12
N SER A 463 9.16 36.99 -16.49
CA SER A 463 8.12 37.49 -17.41
C SER A 463 7.36 38.67 -16.82
N GLY A 464 7.02 38.63 -15.53
CA GLY A 464 6.38 39.74 -14.84
C GLY A 464 7.23 41.02 -14.82
N ALA A 465 8.55 40.86 -14.66
CA ALA A 465 9.48 42.00 -14.72
C ALA A 465 9.65 42.58 -16.13
N ALA A 466 9.57 41.75 -17.18
CA ALA A 466 9.82 42.17 -18.56
C ALA A 466 8.60 42.77 -19.28
N ALA A 467 7.40 42.22 -19.05
CA ALA A 467 6.19 42.56 -19.82
C ALA A 467 5.08 43.19 -18.98
N GLY A 468 5.28 43.40 -17.67
CA GLY A 468 4.27 43.92 -16.75
C GLY A 468 3.18 42.91 -16.37
N GLU A 469 3.15 41.75 -17.03
CA GLU A 469 2.24 40.63 -16.74
C GLU A 469 3.04 39.32 -16.66
N ALA A 470 2.94 38.65 -15.52
CA ALA A 470 3.65 37.39 -15.29
C ALA A 470 2.94 36.23 -15.98
N ARG A 471 3.70 35.33 -16.63
CA ARG A 471 3.11 34.11 -17.20
C ARG A 471 2.44 33.27 -16.11
N SER A 472 1.20 32.87 -16.36
CA SER A 472 0.32 32.17 -15.41
C SER A 472 0.54 30.66 -15.39
N HIS A 473 1.79 30.22 -15.25
CA HIS A 473 2.12 28.79 -15.11
C HIS A 473 1.34 28.15 -13.95
N VAL A 474 1.00 26.86 -14.07
CA VAL A 474 0.27 26.08 -13.03
C VAL A 474 1.04 24.81 -12.69
N TRP A 475 1.40 24.61 -11.43
CA TRP A 475 2.14 23.44 -10.94
C TRP A 475 1.87 23.21 -9.45
N GLY A 476 2.44 22.13 -8.87
CA GLY A 476 2.30 21.87 -7.44
C GLY A 476 0.86 21.56 -7.03
N THR A 477 0.45 22.02 -5.84
CA THR A 477 -0.87 21.71 -5.25
C THR A 477 -2.03 21.96 -6.21
N GLN A 478 -2.01 23.07 -6.95
CA GLN A 478 -3.08 23.40 -7.89
C GLN A 478 -3.18 22.36 -9.02
N ALA A 479 -2.07 22.13 -9.74
CA ALA A 479 -2.05 21.18 -10.86
C ALA A 479 -2.13 19.72 -10.44
N GLU A 480 -1.81 19.36 -9.19
CA GLU A 480 -1.68 17.96 -8.76
C GLU A 480 -2.83 17.49 -7.86
N LYS A 481 -3.53 18.40 -7.19
CA LYS A 481 -4.55 18.06 -6.17
C LYS A 481 -5.86 18.80 -6.33
N GLU A 482 -5.83 20.09 -6.66
CA GLU A 482 -7.04 20.92 -6.77
C GLU A 482 -7.73 20.71 -8.11
N TRP A 483 -6.94 20.69 -9.20
CA TRP A 483 -7.44 20.34 -10.51
C TRP A 483 -7.47 18.82 -10.66
N ASP A 484 -8.53 18.29 -11.24
CA ASP A 484 -8.51 16.94 -11.79
C ASP A 484 -7.87 16.96 -13.19
N VAL A 485 -7.73 15.77 -13.79
CA VAL A 485 -7.10 15.65 -15.11
C VAL A 485 -7.91 16.37 -16.20
N PRO A 486 -9.26 16.23 -16.28
CA PRO A 486 -10.09 17.03 -17.18
C PRO A 486 -9.94 18.54 -17.02
N ALA A 487 -9.87 19.09 -15.80
CA ALA A 487 -9.64 20.52 -15.60
C ALA A 487 -8.30 20.98 -16.20
N CYS A 488 -7.23 20.18 -16.06
CA CYS A 488 -5.96 20.47 -16.75
C CYS A 488 -6.10 20.42 -18.28
N PHE A 489 -6.96 19.55 -18.81
CA PHE A 489 -7.21 19.48 -20.26
C PHE A 489 -7.98 20.69 -20.76
N ASN A 490 -9.05 21.09 -20.07
CA ASN A 490 -9.87 22.23 -20.46
C ASN A 490 -9.06 23.54 -20.37
N ALA A 491 -8.11 23.63 -19.43
CA ALA A 491 -7.22 24.77 -19.28
C ALA A 491 -5.99 24.78 -20.22
N SER A 492 -5.80 23.79 -21.09
CA SER A 492 -4.63 23.72 -22.00
C SER A 492 -5.03 23.71 -23.47
N ASP A 493 -4.18 24.30 -24.31
CA ASP A 493 -4.28 24.32 -25.77
C ASP A 493 -3.57 23.15 -26.45
N ALA A 494 -2.59 22.55 -25.77
CA ALA A 494 -1.86 21.38 -26.26
C ALA A 494 -1.38 20.49 -25.10
N LEU A 495 -1.15 19.21 -25.40
CA LEU A 495 -0.60 18.23 -24.47
C LEU A 495 0.78 17.74 -24.93
N VAL A 496 1.73 17.76 -24.00
CA VAL A 496 2.98 17.00 -24.07
C VAL A 496 2.91 15.89 -23.02
N THR A 497 2.97 14.64 -23.47
CA THR A 497 3.01 13.46 -22.59
C THR A 497 3.84 12.37 -23.26
N ASP A 498 3.98 11.25 -22.56
CA ASP A 498 4.67 10.05 -23.02
C ASP A 498 3.65 8.93 -23.29
N VAL A 499 4.04 7.64 -23.19
CA VAL A 499 3.09 6.53 -23.38
C VAL A 499 2.10 6.51 -22.22
N SER A 500 1.01 7.24 -22.36
CA SER A 500 0.06 7.53 -21.29
C SER A 500 -1.39 7.42 -21.76
N SER A 501 -2.28 7.05 -20.86
CA SER A 501 -3.72 7.00 -21.16
C SER A 501 -4.38 8.36 -21.19
N ILE A 502 -3.71 9.40 -20.67
CA ILE A 502 -4.20 10.76 -20.78
C ILE A 502 -4.07 11.28 -22.22
N ALA A 503 -3.16 10.73 -23.03
CA ALA A 503 -3.00 11.10 -24.44
C ALA A 503 -4.27 10.78 -25.23
N THR A 504 -4.82 9.57 -25.04
CA THR A 504 -6.07 9.17 -25.70
C THR A 504 -7.28 9.94 -25.18
N ASP A 505 -7.27 10.34 -23.90
CA ASP A 505 -8.36 11.13 -23.33
C ASP A 505 -8.34 12.57 -23.84
N TYR A 506 -7.15 13.15 -24.02
CA TYR A 506 -6.98 14.50 -24.51
C TYR A 506 -7.55 14.70 -25.91
N LEU A 507 -7.54 13.66 -26.76
CA LEU A 507 -8.15 13.69 -28.09
C LEU A 507 -9.65 13.99 -28.05
N ALA A 508 -10.33 13.72 -26.93
CA ALA A 508 -11.74 14.08 -26.74
C ALA A 508 -11.96 15.60 -26.67
N SER A 509 -10.90 16.37 -26.42
CA SER A 509 -10.95 17.83 -26.38
C SER A 509 -10.90 18.50 -27.75
N GLY A 510 -10.68 17.74 -28.84
CA GLY A 510 -10.52 18.29 -30.19
C GLY A 510 -9.17 18.97 -30.45
N LYS A 511 -8.26 18.97 -29.47
CA LYS A 511 -6.94 19.64 -29.50
C LYS A 511 -5.77 18.71 -29.76
#